data_AF-A0A4Q3YLY4-F1
#
_entry.id   AF-A0A4Q3YLY4-F1
#
_cell.length_a   1.000
_cell.length_b   1.000
_cell.length_c   1.000
_cell.angle_alpha   90.00
_cell.angle_beta   90.00
_cell.angle_gamma   90.00
#
_symmetry.space_group_name_H-M   'P 1'
#
loop_
_entity.id
_entity.type
_entity.pdbx_description
1 polymer ?
#
loop_
_entity_poly.entity_id
_entity_poly.type
_entity_poly.pdbx_seq_one_letter_code
_entity_poly.pdbx_strand_id
1 'polypeptide(L)'
;MASRIVGSFAELATALDDNVGAVLMTEEALLQADWSALTAAVASQPSWSSYPFVLLVSQRRNAVGAHAIYERLPREISNVMVLERPMGSAVLLSAVRWALGGRRRQFITRDHLAELERHSQQQRLMTRELAHRVKNTIAILQSIVTQTIRPHPEMQEVAGTILERFSALSRAHDLLLGNGFTSADFRDLVDRALVVHQG
;
A
#
# COMPACT_ATOMS: atom_id res chain seq x y z
N MET A 1 -9.68 0.29 25.92
CA MET A 1 -9.36 1.55 25.23
C MET A 1 -8.88 2.52 26.29
N ALA A 2 -7.63 2.96 26.23
CA ALA A 2 -7.09 3.86 27.24
C ALA A 2 -7.56 5.29 26.94
N SER A 3 -8.01 6.02 27.96
CA SER A 3 -8.20 7.46 27.89
C SER A 3 -7.01 8.15 28.56
N ARG A 4 -6.60 9.29 28.01
CA ARG A 4 -5.59 10.16 28.60
C ARG A 4 -6.19 11.55 28.74
N ILE A 5 -6.12 12.08 29.95
CA ILE A 5 -6.52 13.47 30.25
C ILE A 5 -5.26 14.32 30.13
N VAL A 6 -5.38 15.47 29.46
CA VAL A 6 -4.32 16.46 29.30
C VAL A 6 -4.83 17.82 29.78
N GLY A 7 -3.94 18.63 30.34
CA GLY A 7 -4.28 19.92 30.94
C GLY A 7 -4.17 21.11 29.99
N SER A 8 -3.52 20.94 28.84
CA SER A 8 -3.25 22.03 27.89
C SER A 8 -3.24 21.56 26.43
N PHE A 9 -3.36 22.50 25.50
CA PHE A 9 -3.25 22.19 24.06
C PHE A 9 -1.84 21.86 23.62
N ALA A 10 -0.82 22.38 24.31
CA ALA A 10 0.57 21.96 24.09
C ALA A 10 0.75 20.47 24.45
N GLU A 11 0.23 20.03 25.60
CA GLU A 11 0.25 18.61 25.98
C GLU A 11 -0.57 17.75 24.99
N LEU A 12 -1.75 18.22 24.59
CA LEU A 12 -2.56 17.54 23.59
C LEU A 12 -1.79 17.38 22.27
N ALA A 13 -1.15 18.45 21.79
CA ALA A 13 -0.36 18.44 20.56
C ALA A 13 0.76 17.39 20.61
N THR A 14 1.46 17.27 21.74
CA THR A 14 2.49 16.23 21.91
C THR A 14 1.93 14.81 22.01
N ALA A 15 0.67 14.67 22.38
CA ALA A 15 -0.01 13.38 22.50
C ALA A 15 -0.69 12.95 21.18
N LEU A 16 -0.82 13.83 20.18
CA LEU A 16 -1.39 13.48 18.88
C LEU A 16 -0.42 12.60 18.09
N ASP A 17 -0.83 11.36 17.88
CA ASP A 17 -0.10 10.37 17.09
C ASP A 17 -1.06 9.42 16.34
N ASP A 18 -0.50 8.41 15.68
CA ASP A 18 -1.24 7.36 14.98
C ASP A 18 -2.06 6.44 15.92
N ASN A 19 -1.95 6.59 17.25
CA ASN A 19 -2.74 5.86 18.24
C ASN A 19 -3.93 6.67 18.77
N VAL A 20 -3.99 7.98 18.51
CA VAL A 20 -5.12 8.81 18.93
C VAL A 20 -6.36 8.50 18.09
N GLY A 21 -7.36 7.96 18.79
CA GLY A 21 -8.66 7.59 18.22
C GLY A 21 -9.63 8.77 18.07
N ALA A 22 -9.70 9.63 19.08
CA ALA A 22 -10.57 10.80 19.13
C ALA A 22 -10.11 11.75 20.22
N VAL A 23 -10.43 13.04 20.07
CA VAL A 23 -10.17 14.07 21.06
C VAL A 23 -11.51 14.54 21.64
N LEU A 24 -11.64 14.56 22.97
CA LEU A 24 -12.81 15.11 23.66
C LEU A 24 -12.37 16.39 24.38
N MET A 25 -13.09 17.48 24.14
CA MET A 25 -12.80 18.81 24.70
C MET A 25 -14.06 19.44 25.26
N THR A 26 -13.89 20.40 26.17
CA THR A 26 -14.98 21.25 26.66
C THR A 26 -14.78 22.69 26.20
N GLU A 27 -15.86 23.46 26.13
CA GLU A 27 -15.83 24.87 25.76
C GLU A 27 -14.88 25.70 26.64
N GLU A 28 -14.77 25.39 27.93
CA GLU A 28 -13.88 26.10 28.86
C GLU A 28 -12.41 26.00 28.46
N ALA A 29 -12.01 24.88 27.85
CA ALA A 29 -10.66 24.70 27.34
C ALA A 29 -10.34 25.68 26.20
N LEU A 30 -11.34 26.27 25.54
CA LEU A 30 -11.14 27.21 24.43
C LEU A 30 -10.91 28.66 24.87
N LEU A 31 -11.32 29.04 26.10
CA LEU A 31 -11.46 30.44 26.49
C LEU A 31 -10.12 31.19 26.62
N GLN A 32 -9.01 30.48 26.86
CA GLN A 32 -7.66 31.05 26.94
C GLN A 32 -6.60 30.13 26.31
N ALA A 33 -7.02 29.30 25.35
CA ALA A 33 -6.10 28.36 24.72
C ALA A 33 -5.17 29.04 23.72
N ASP A 34 -3.88 28.71 23.83
CA ASP A 34 -2.95 28.86 22.72
C ASP A 34 -3.13 27.68 21.74
N TRP A 35 -3.62 28.00 20.54
CA TRP A 35 -3.84 27.03 19.47
C TRP A 35 -2.56 26.70 18.69
N SER A 36 -1.49 27.49 18.81
CA SER A 36 -0.32 27.40 17.93
C SER A 36 0.26 25.99 17.84
N ALA A 37 0.51 25.36 18.99
CA ALA A 37 1.05 24.01 19.07
C ALA A 37 0.09 22.95 18.51
N LEU A 38 -1.20 23.05 18.83
CA LEU A 38 -2.21 22.09 18.38
C LEU A 38 -2.48 22.21 16.88
N THR A 39 -2.59 23.43 16.37
CA THR A 39 -2.74 23.72 14.93
C THR A 39 -1.53 23.22 14.15
N ALA A 40 -0.31 23.45 14.64
CA ALA A 40 0.90 22.92 14.01
C ALA A 40 0.91 21.38 14.00
N ALA A 41 0.52 20.74 15.11
CA ALA A 41 0.44 19.28 15.19
C ALA A 41 -0.63 18.71 14.23
N VAL A 42 -1.83 19.30 14.18
CA VAL A 42 -2.90 18.89 13.25
C VAL A 42 -2.49 19.14 11.79
N ALA A 43 -1.82 20.26 11.49
CA ALA A 43 -1.32 20.56 10.14
C ALA A 43 -0.21 19.60 9.69
N SER A 44 0.54 19.02 10.62
CA SER A 44 1.58 18.02 10.32
C SER A 44 1.03 16.62 10.00
N GLN A 45 -0.29 16.41 10.17
CA GLN A 45 -0.89 15.10 9.91
C GLN A 45 -0.81 14.73 8.42
N PRO A 46 -0.68 13.45 8.09
CA PRO A 46 -0.77 12.99 6.70
C PRO A 46 -2.10 13.38 6.05
N SER A 47 -2.12 13.59 4.73
CA SER A 47 -3.33 14.01 3.99
C SER A 47 -4.52 13.05 4.09
N TRP A 48 -4.29 11.77 4.38
CA TRP A 48 -5.34 10.77 4.61
C TRP A 48 -5.93 10.79 6.03
N SER A 49 -5.25 11.47 6.96
CA SER A 49 -5.58 11.49 8.39
C SER A 49 -6.41 12.73 8.73
N SER A 50 -7.44 12.55 9.56
CA SER A 50 -8.16 13.67 10.17
C SER A 50 -8.63 13.28 11.56
N TYR A 51 -8.03 13.90 12.59
CA TYR A 51 -8.41 13.67 14.00
C TYR A 51 -9.86 14.13 14.26
N PRO A 52 -10.73 13.26 14.80
CA PRO A 52 -12.08 13.67 15.17
C PRO A 52 -12.08 14.31 16.55
N PHE A 53 -12.60 15.53 16.63
CA PHE A 53 -12.80 16.28 17.86
C PHE A 53 -14.27 16.22 18.27
N VAL A 54 -14.54 15.95 19.53
CA VAL A 54 -15.87 16.07 20.15
C VAL A 54 -15.79 17.21 21.15
N LEU A 55 -16.60 18.25 20.95
CA LEU A 55 -16.56 19.48 21.75
C LEU A 55 -17.86 19.62 22.55
N LEU A 56 -17.73 19.68 23.88
CA LEU A 56 -18.85 19.84 24.81
C LEU A 56 -19.07 21.31 25.14
N VAL A 57 -20.25 21.84 24.82
CA VAL A 57 -20.53 23.28 24.90
C VAL A 57 -21.66 23.56 25.90
N SER A 58 -21.64 24.70 26.58
CA SER A 58 -22.64 25.07 27.57
C SER A 58 -23.84 25.78 26.94
N GLN A 59 -25.07 25.49 27.39
CA GLN A 59 -26.29 26.20 26.96
C GLN A 59 -26.38 27.66 27.45
N ARG A 60 -25.47 28.14 28.32
CA ARG A 60 -25.68 29.37 29.11
C ARG A 60 -25.30 30.70 28.46
N ARG A 61 -25.12 30.81 27.14
CA ARG A 61 -24.87 32.12 26.48
C ARG A 61 -25.81 32.32 25.29
N ASN A 62 -26.79 33.21 25.49
CA ASN A 62 -27.73 33.81 24.52
C ASN A 62 -27.34 33.63 23.04
N ALA A 63 -28.21 33.03 22.22
CA ALA A 63 -28.43 33.12 20.75
C ALA A 63 -27.24 33.18 19.75
N VAL A 64 -26.01 33.37 20.21
CA VAL A 64 -24.74 33.41 19.46
C VAL A 64 -24.17 31.99 19.31
N GLY A 65 -24.79 31.00 19.97
CA GLY A 65 -24.90 29.59 19.56
C GLY A 65 -23.60 28.81 19.33
N ALA A 66 -23.76 27.53 18.98
CA ALA A 66 -22.65 26.70 18.49
C ALA A 66 -21.85 27.36 17.34
N HIS A 67 -22.42 28.35 16.65
CA HIS A 67 -21.78 29.09 15.57
C HIS A 67 -20.55 29.90 16.00
N ALA A 68 -20.60 30.66 17.10
CA ALA A 68 -19.43 31.40 17.58
C ALA A 68 -18.31 30.50 18.09
N ILE A 69 -18.60 29.21 18.31
CA ILE A 69 -17.61 28.22 18.68
C ILE A 69 -16.84 27.78 17.43
N TYR A 70 -17.52 27.61 16.29
CA TYR A 70 -16.84 27.37 15.00
C TYR A 70 -15.95 28.53 14.57
N GLU A 71 -16.30 29.78 14.88
CA GLU A 71 -15.42 30.93 14.60
C GLU A 71 -14.13 30.96 15.44
N ARG A 72 -14.13 30.30 16.60
CA ARG A 72 -12.94 30.20 17.47
C ARG A 72 -12.04 29.03 17.12
N LEU A 73 -12.52 28.09 16.31
CA LEU A 73 -11.75 26.93 15.90
C LEU A 73 -10.81 27.31 14.74
N PRO A 74 -9.52 26.98 14.81
CA PRO A 74 -8.62 27.09 13.67
C PRO A 74 -9.14 26.28 12.48
N ARG A 75 -8.90 26.75 11.25
CA ARG A 75 -9.39 26.10 10.01
C ARG A 75 -8.84 24.69 9.83
N GLU A 76 -7.67 24.43 10.40
CA GLU A 76 -6.99 23.14 10.39
C GLU A 76 -7.76 22.08 11.18
N ILE A 77 -8.55 22.51 12.18
CA ILE A 77 -9.40 21.64 13.00
C ILE A 77 -10.79 21.54 12.37
N SER A 78 -10.89 20.75 11.30
CA SER A 78 -12.09 20.68 10.46
C SER A 78 -13.08 19.57 10.85
N ASN A 79 -12.64 18.52 11.54
CA ASN A 79 -13.46 17.37 11.87
C ASN A 79 -13.94 17.45 13.32
N VAL A 80 -14.92 18.34 13.57
CA VAL A 80 -15.44 18.63 14.91
C VAL A 80 -16.93 18.28 15.01
N MET A 81 -17.29 17.53 16.05
CA MET A 81 -18.66 17.30 16.47
C MET A 81 -18.93 18.10 17.74
N VAL A 82 -19.92 18.98 17.70
CA VAL A 82 -20.33 19.78 18.87
C VAL A 82 -21.51 19.12 19.58
N LEU A 83 -21.43 19.00 20.90
CA LEU A 83 -22.51 18.50 21.76
C LEU A 83 -22.84 19.53 22.84
N GLU A 84 -24.11 19.91 22.92
CA GLU A 84 -24.58 20.84 23.95
C GLU A 84 -24.84 20.12 25.27
N ARG A 85 -24.47 20.77 26.39
CA ARG A 85 -24.71 20.30 27.76
C ARG A 85 -25.99 20.96 28.33
N PRO A 86 -26.84 20.23 29.08
CA PRO A 86 -26.66 18.85 29.51
C PRO A 86 -27.06 17.83 28.43
N MET A 87 -26.23 16.79 28.26
CA MET A 87 -26.51 15.63 27.42
C MET A 87 -26.55 14.36 28.26
N GLY A 88 -27.41 13.40 27.88
CA GLY A 88 -27.39 12.07 28.47
C GLY A 88 -26.07 11.35 28.16
N SER A 89 -25.62 10.47 29.07
CA SER A 89 -24.42 9.67 28.89
C SER A 89 -24.44 8.83 27.60
N ALA A 90 -25.62 8.36 27.20
CA ALA A 90 -25.83 7.62 25.96
C ALA A 90 -25.50 8.45 24.69
N VAL A 91 -25.81 9.75 24.70
CA VAL A 91 -25.51 10.66 23.58
C VAL A 91 -24.00 10.88 23.46
N LEU A 92 -23.33 11.18 24.57
CA LEU A 92 -21.87 11.35 24.60
C LEU A 92 -21.16 10.08 24.13
N LEU A 93 -21.57 8.92 24.65
CA LEU A 93 -20.99 7.65 24.25
C LEU A 93 -21.18 7.38 22.75
N SER A 94 -22.35 7.71 22.21
CA SER A 94 -22.64 7.53 20.78
C SER A 94 -21.76 8.43 19.90
N ALA A 95 -21.57 9.70 20.30
CA ALA A 95 -20.68 10.63 19.61
C ALA A 95 -19.22 10.15 19.62
N VAL A 96 -18.72 9.72 20.78
CA VAL A 96 -17.35 9.17 20.89
C VAL A 96 -17.21 7.91 20.04
N ARG A 97 -18.19 7.00 20.06
CA ARG A 97 -18.17 5.79 19.21
C ARG A 97 -18.19 6.14 17.72
N TRP A 98 -18.95 7.15 17.30
CA TRP A 98 -18.96 7.64 15.93
C TRP A 98 -17.57 8.16 15.52
N ALA A 99 -16.96 9.01 16.37
CA ALA A 99 -15.63 9.58 16.15
C ALA A 99 -14.57 8.48 15.99
N LEU A 100 -14.53 7.54 16.94
CA LEU A 100 -13.61 6.39 16.92
C LEU A 100 -13.84 5.48 15.71
N GLY A 101 -15.10 5.23 15.35
CA GLY A 101 -15.44 4.45 14.16
C GLY A 101 -14.96 5.12 12.87
N GLY A 102 -15.09 6.44 12.76
CA GLY A 102 -14.54 7.24 11.67
C GLY A 102 -13.02 7.12 11.57
N ARG A 103 -12.33 7.30 12.70
CA ARG A 103 -10.88 7.16 12.78
C ARG A 103 -10.40 5.76 12.40
N ARG A 104 -11.08 4.71 12.86
CA ARG A 104 -10.74 3.33 12.51
C ARG A 104 -10.86 3.07 10.99
N ARG A 105 -11.89 3.61 10.34
CA ARG A 105 -12.05 3.50 8.88
C ARG A 105 -10.90 4.18 8.14
N GLN A 106 -10.46 5.37 8.57
CA GLN A 106 -9.30 6.05 7.97
C GLN A 106 -8.06 5.16 7.97
N PHE A 107 -7.73 4.51 9.08
CA PHE A 107 -6.57 3.61 9.17
C PHE A 107 -6.72 2.39 8.27
N ILE A 108 -7.90 1.76 8.25
CA ILE A 108 -8.16 0.60 7.39
C ILE A 108 -7.95 0.99 5.91
N THR A 109 -8.51 2.12 5.48
CA THR A 109 -8.36 2.60 4.10
C THR A 109 -6.91 2.90 3.76
N ARG A 110 -6.16 3.55 4.66
CA ARG A 110 -4.71 3.77 4.50
C ARG A 110 -3.96 2.46 4.29
N ASP A 111 -4.20 1.47 5.14
CA ASP A 111 -3.49 0.20 5.11
C ASP A 111 -3.78 -0.56 3.80
N HIS A 112 -5.03 -0.52 3.33
CA HIS A 112 -5.44 -1.10 2.04
C HIS A 112 -4.76 -0.40 0.86
N LEU A 113 -4.68 0.94 0.87
CA LEU A 113 -4.00 1.68 -0.19
C LEU A 113 -2.50 1.33 -0.24
N ALA A 114 -1.85 1.26 0.93
CA ALA A 114 -0.44 0.87 1.02
C ALA A 114 -0.21 -0.56 0.51
N GLU A 115 -1.16 -1.47 0.72
CA GLU A 115 -1.10 -2.84 0.21
C GLU A 115 -1.27 -2.90 -1.31
N LEU A 116 -2.23 -2.15 -1.86
CA LEU A 116 -2.43 -2.04 -3.31
C LEU A 116 -1.19 -1.48 -4.01
N GLU A 117 -0.55 -0.46 -3.44
CA GLU A 117 0.69 0.10 -3.98
C GLU A 117 1.82 -0.93 -3.99
N ARG A 118 1.99 -1.69 -2.89
CA ARG A 118 2.97 -2.79 -2.81
C ARG A 118 2.73 -3.85 -3.89
N HIS A 119 1.49 -4.29 -4.08
CA HIS A 119 1.16 -5.25 -5.13
C HIS A 119 1.41 -4.69 -6.54
N SER A 120 1.06 -3.43 -6.79
CA SER A 120 1.32 -2.78 -8.08
C SER A 120 2.82 -2.72 -8.37
N GLN A 121 3.64 -2.41 -7.37
CA GLN A 121 5.10 -2.40 -7.51
C GLN A 121 5.65 -3.80 -7.81
N GLN A 122 5.19 -4.83 -7.10
CA GLN A 122 5.58 -6.21 -7.34
C GLN A 122 5.21 -6.68 -8.75
N GLN A 123 3.99 -6.39 -9.21
CA GLN A 123 3.55 -6.71 -10.57
C GLN A 123 4.43 -6.03 -11.62
N ARG A 124 4.79 -4.76 -11.43
CA ARG A 124 5.70 -4.05 -12.36
C ARG A 124 7.08 -4.69 -12.42
N LEU A 125 7.61 -5.15 -11.29
CA LEU A 125 8.89 -5.86 -11.25
C LEU A 125 8.82 -7.19 -12.00
N MET A 126 7.80 -8.00 -11.73
CA MET A 126 7.58 -9.27 -12.43
C MET A 126 7.43 -9.07 -13.93
N THR A 127 6.64 -8.09 -14.37
CA THR A 127 6.47 -7.77 -15.79
C THR A 127 7.80 -7.37 -16.46
N ARG A 128 8.64 -6.58 -15.77
CA ARG A 128 9.98 -6.22 -16.29
C ARG A 128 10.89 -7.45 -16.40
N GLU A 129 10.86 -8.31 -15.39
CA GLU A 129 11.65 -9.54 -15.39
C GLU A 129 11.21 -10.48 -16.50
N LEU A 130 9.91 -10.70 -16.67
CA LEU A 130 9.35 -11.49 -17.77
C LEU A 130 9.74 -10.91 -19.13
N ALA A 131 9.62 -9.60 -19.32
CA ALA A 131 10.02 -8.94 -20.55
C ALA A 131 11.52 -9.14 -20.84
N HIS A 132 12.37 -9.08 -19.82
CA HIS A 132 13.80 -9.37 -19.94
C HIS A 132 14.05 -10.83 -20.33
N ARG A 133 13.37 -11.78 -19.68
CA ARG A 133 13.47 -13.22 -20.01
C ARG A 133 13.03 -13.50 -21.45
N VAL A 134 11.92 -12.90 -21.89
CA VAL A 134 11.45 -13.02 -23.28
C VAL A 134 12.48 -12.49 -24.27
N LYS A 135 13.08 -11.31 -24.02
CA LYS A 135 14.16 -10.77 -24.85
C LYS A 135 15.36 -11.70 -24.92
N ASN A 136 15.77 -12.28 -23.79
CA ASN A 136 16.86 -13.24 -23.75
C ASN A 136 16.56 -14.48 -24.61
N THR A 137 15.35 -15.04 -24.48
CA THR A 137 14.94 -16.19 -25.30
C THR A 137 14.93 -15.84 -26.79
N ILE A 138 14.41 -14.68 -27.18
CA ILE A 138 14.42 -14.22 -28.57
C ILE A 138 15.86 -14.08 -29.09
N ALA A 139 16.77 -13.50 -28.31
CA ALA A 139 18.17 -13.38 -28.70
C ALA A 139 18.85 -14.74 -28.90
N ILE A 140 18.55 -15.73 -28.04
CA ILE A 140 19.03 -17.10 -28.21
C ILE A 140 18.48 -17.72 -29.50
N LEU A 141 17.17 -17.58 -29.77
CA LEU A 141 16.55 -18.08 -31.00
C LEU A 141 17.17 -17.44 -32.25
N GLN A 142 17.38 -16.11 -32.23
CA GLN A 142 18.07 -15.38 -33.31
C GLN A 142 19.50 -15.88 -33.52
N SER A 143 20.25 -16.13 -32.43
CA SER A 143 21.61 -16.67 -32.49
C SER A 143 21.65 -18.06 -33.15
N ILE A 144 20.72 -18.95 -32.78
CA ILE A 144 20.59 -20.28 -33.37
C ILE A 144 20.36 -20.17 -34.88
N VAL A 145 19.39 -19.36 -35.30
CA VAL A 145 19.08 -19.17 -36.73
C VAL A 145 20.29 -18.63 -37.50
N THR A 146 20.93 -17.58 -36.98
CA THR A 146 22.06 -16.91 -37.66
C THR A 146 23.28 -17.83 -37.76
N GLN A 147 23.55 -18.63 -36.72
CA GLN A 147 24.69 -19.56 -36.70
C GLN A 147 24.47 -20.77 -37.63
N THR A 148 23.22 -21.20 -37.83
CA THR A 148 22.90 -22.31 -38.74
C THR A 148 22.91 -21.89 -40.21
N ILE A 149 22.53 -20.64 -40.53
CA ILE A 149 22.51 -20.14 -41.92
C ILE A 149 23.93 -19.86 -42.47
N ARG A 150 24.87 -19.40 -41.64
CA ARG A 150 26.23 -19.02 -42.11
C ARG A 150 27.04 -20.14 -42.80
N PRO A 151 27.01 -21.41 -42.36
CA PRO A 151 27.86 -22.46 -42.94
C PRO A 151 27.21 -23.28 -44.07
N HIS A 152 25.88 -23.35 -44.15
CA HIS A 152 25.15 -24.21 -45.09
C HIS A 152 24.24 -23.37 -46.02
N PRO A 153 24.58 -23.18 -47.31
CA PRO A 153 23.76 -22.43 -48.26
C PRO A 153 22.54 -23.21 -48.79
N GLU A 154 22.43 -24.51 -48.53
CA GLU A 154 21.28 -25.33 -48.97
C GLU A 154 20.13 -25.30 -47.96
N MET A 155 18.97 -24.75 -48.36
CA MET A 155 17.83 -24.46 -47.46
C MET A 155 17.24 -25.67 -46.71
N GLN A 156 17.33 -26.89 -47.26
CA GLN A 156 16.71 -28.09 -46.65
C GLN A 156 17.47 -28.57 -45.41
N GLU A 157 18.80 -28.52 -45.40
CA GLU A 157 19.64 -28.94 -44.26
C GLU A 157 19.61 -27.90 -43.13
N VAL A 158 19.52 -26.62 -43.49
CA VAL A 158 19.40 -25.49 -42.55
C VAL A 158 18.11 -25.57 -41.72
N ALA A 159 16.97 -25.87 -42.35
CA ALA A 159 15.69 -25.94 -41.65
C ALA A 159 15.64 -27.07 -40.62
N GLY A 160 16.15 -28.26 -40.97
CA GLY A 160 16.24 -29.40 -40.05
C GLY A 160 17.09 -29.09 -38.82
N THR A 161 18.27 -28.50 -39.05
CA THR A 161 19.20 -28.13 -37.97
C THR A 161 18.64 -27.05 -37.02
N ILE A 162 17.85 -26.09 -37.53
CA ILE A 162 17.17 -25.08 -36.68
C ILE A 162 16.13 -25.75 -35.78
N LEU A 163 15.29 -26.64 -36.33
CA LEU A 163 14.24 -27.35 -35.59
C LEU A 163 14.82 -28.20 -34.45
N GLU A 164 15.92 -28.92 -34.68
CA GLU A 164 16.59 -29.70 -33.64
C GLU A 164 17.11 -28.83 -32.49
N ARG A 165 17.76 -27.70 -32.82
CA ARG A 165 18.30 -26.76 -31.83
C ARG A 165 17.21 -26.05 -31.02
N PHE A 166 16.11 -25.66 -31.65
CA PHE A 166 14.95 -25.11 -30.95
C PHE A 166 14.31 -26.14 -30.01
N SER A 167 14.18 -27.40 -30.46
CA SER A 167 13.67 -28.49 -29.63
C SER A 167 14.55 -28.75 -28.40
N ALA A 168 15.88 -28.72 -28.57
CA ALA A 168 16.83 -28.83 -27.46
C ALA A 168 16.72 -27.65 -26.47
N LEU A 169 16.57 -26.42 -26.98
CA LEU A 169 16.37 -25.23 -26.14
C LEU A 169 15.05 -25.30 -25.36
N SER A 170 13.96 -25.76 -25.98
CA SER A 170 12.67 -25.91 -25.31
C SER A 170 12.76 -26.89 -24.14
N ARG A 171 13.41 -28.06 -24.34
CA ARG A 171 13.65 -29.03 -23.26
C ARG A 171 14.47 -28.44 -22.11
N ALA A 172 15.50 -27.65 -22.43
CA ALA A 172 16.30 -26.95 -21.42
C ALA A 172 15.50 -25.88 -20.68
N HIS A 173 14.54 -25.23 -21.34
CA HIS A 173 13.66 -24.23 -20.72
C HIS A 173 12.63 -24.87 -19.78
N ASP A 174 12.04 -26.00 -20.18
CA ASP A 174 11.10 -26.77 -19.36
C ASP A 174 11.75 -27.28 -18.06
N LEU A 175 13.01 -27.72 -18.16
CA LEU A 175 13.88 -28.11 -17.04
C LEU A 175 14.08 -26.99 -16.01
N LEU A 176 14.35 -25.77 -16.48
CA LEU A 176 14.62 -24.61 -15.61
C LEU A 176 13.37 -24.05 -14.94
N LEU A 177 12.18 -24.28 -15.51
CA LEU A 177 10.91 -23.82 -14.97
C LEU A 177 10.26 -24.80 -13.98
N GLY A 178 10.91 -25.93 -13.68
CA GLY A 178 10.49 -26.87 -12.64
C GLY A 178 9.21 -27.65 -12.94
N ASN A 179 8.67 -27.54 -14.15
CA ASN A 179 7.47 -28.28 -14.59
C ASN A 179 7.79 -29.68 -15.13
N GLY A 180 9.05 -30.08 -15.11
CA GLY A 180 9.47 -31.42 -15.44
C GLY A 180 10.90 -31.60 -14.98
N PHE A 181 11.11 -32.50 -14.03
CA PHE A 181 12.04 -33.62 -14.17
C PHE A 181 12.00 -34.45 -12.88
N THR A 182 11.61 -35.71 -13.01
CA THR A 182 11.98 -36.73 -12.03
C THR A 182 13.42 -37.16 -12.30
N SER A 183 14.14 -37.63 -11.27
CA SER A 183 15.58 -37.98 -11.37
C SER A 183 15.93 -39.00 -12.48
N ALA A 184 14.94 -39.71 -13.04
CA ALA A 184 15.11 -40.63 -14.16
C ALA A 184 15.35 -39.90 -15.51
N ASP A 185 14.76 -38.72 -15.72
CA ASP A 185 14.80 -38.00 -17.00
C ASP A 185 16.19 -37.38 -17.28
N PHE A 186 16.97 -37.08 -16.23
CA PHE A 186 18.31 -36.48 -16.35
C PHE A 186 19.35 -37.45 -16.94
N ARG A 187 19.27 -38.74 -16.59
CA ARG A 187 20.16 -39.77 -17.14
C ARG A 187 19.89 -39.97 -18.63
N ASP A 188 18.63 -40.07 -19.01
CA ASP A 188 18.22 -40.24 -20.41
C ASP A 188 18.63 -39.05 -21.30
N LEU A 189 18.61 -37.83 -20.77
CA LEU A 189 19.01 -36.64 -21.52
C LEU A 189 20.53 -36.56 -21.72
N VAL A 190 21.32 -36.95 -20.71
CA VAL A 190 22.79 -37.06 -20.82
C VAL A 190 23.16 -38.14 -21.83
N ASP A 191 22.52 -39.30 -21.79
CA ASP A 191 22.80 -40.40 -22.72
C ASP A 191 22.48 -40.01 -24.18
N ARG A 192 21.37 -39.30 -24.42
CA ARG A 192 21.03 -38.82 -25.78
C ARG A 192 21.94 -37.70 -26.27
N ALA A 193 22.39 -36.79 -25.41
CA ALA A 193 23.33 -35.74 -25.79
C ALA A 193 24.69 -36.31 -26.18
N LEU A 194 25.12 -37.41 -25.54
CA LEU A 194 26.36 -38.11 -25.86
C LEU A 194 26.29 -38.86 -27.20
N VAL A 195 25.12 -39.34 -27.61
CA VAL A 195 24.93 -40.01 -28.91
C VAL A 195 25.09 -39.02 -30.09
N VAL A 196 24.71 -37.75 -29.91
CA VAL A 196 24.81 -36.70 -30.95
C VAL A 196 26.26 -36.21 -31.18
N HIS A 197 27.23 -36.64 -30.36
CA HIS A 197 28.65 -36.28 -30.52
C HIS A 197 29.56 -37.47 -30.91
N GLN A 198 28.97 -38.60 -31.32
CA GLN A 198 29.71 -39.76 -31.84
C GLN A 198 29.43 -40.06 -33.32
N GLY A 199 28.88 -39.10 -34.08
CA GLY A 199 28.69 -39.17 -35.53
C GLY A 199 29.47 -38.09 -36.25
#